data_AF-A0A8T5W837-F1
#
_entry.id   AF-A0A8T5W837-F1
#
_cell.length_a   1.000
_cell.length_b   1.000
_cell.length_c   1.000
_cell.angle_alpha   90.00
_cell.angle_beta   90.00
_cell.angle_gamma   90.00
#
_symmetry.space_group_name_H-M   'P 1'
#
loop_
_entity.id
_entity.type
_entity.pdbx_description
1 polymer ?
#
loop_
_entity_poly.entity_id
_entity_poly.type
_entity_poly.pdbx_seq_one_letter_code
_entity_poly.pdbx_strand_id
1 'polypeptide(L)'
;MQYHKIITTGDGGILFTNDNALYERCVRFHDQGALRMDEIDGMSSGRLIIGQNYRMTELTAAVGIAQLRKIDKIIEAMKQSKRKIKEAISDIEGITFRRIPDEEGDTGGNPYLLPTYSRNSGKIYPGPQC
;
A
#
# COMPACT_ATOMS: atom_id res chain seq x y z
N MET A 1 -11.13 10.80 6.32
CA MET A 1 -10.80 9.56 7.02
C MET A 1 -10.21 8.58 6.01
N GLN A 2 -9.03 8.00 6.28
CA GLN A 2 -8.33 7.13 5.32
C GLN A 2 -8.90 5.69 5.35
N TYR A 3 -10.00 5.43 4.65
CA TYR A 3 -10.69 4.12 4.66
C TYR A 3 -10.09 3.07 3.69
N HIS A 4 -9.24 3.50 2.76
CA HIS A 4 -8.76 2.64 1.66
C HIS A 4 -7.37 2.04 1.91
N LYS A 5 -6.78 2.28 3.07
CA LYS A 5 -5.49 1.69 3.47
C LYS A 5 -5.75 0.55 4.45
N ILE A 6 -4.99 -0.54 4.32
CA ILE A 6 -5.10 -1.73 5.18
C ILE A 6 -4.80 -1.36 6.64
N ILE A 7 -3.80 -0.51 6.83
CA ILE A 7 -3.43 0.09 8.12
C ILE A 7 -3.46 1.61 7.99
N THR A 8 -3.63 2.32 9.10
CA THR A 8 -3.69 3.79 9.12
C THR A 8 -2.94 4.36 10.32
N THR A 9 -2.35 5.54 10.13
CA THR A 9 -1.77 6.36 11.20
C THR A 9 -2.57 7.65 11.42
N GLY A 10 -3.82 7.71 10.95
CA GLY A 10 -4.54 8.96 10.73
C GLY A 10 -4.11 9.56 9.40
N ASP A 11 -3.05 10.36 9.42
CA ASP A 11 -2.31 10.81 8.24
C ASP A 11 -0.83 10.48 8.42
N GLY A 12 -0.17 10.01 7.36
CA GLY A 12 1.22 9.59 7.43
C GLY A 12 1.61 8.75 6.21
N GLY A 13 2.91 8.46 6.12
CA GLY A 13 3.49 7.66 5.06
C GLY A 13 4.84 7.12 5.48
N ILE A 14 5.28 6.05 4.82
CA ILE A 14 6.58 5.42 5.05
C ILE A 14 7.22 5.20 3.68
N LEU A 15 8.52 5.45 3.60
CA LEU A 15 9.35 5.08 2.46
C LEU A 15 10.35 4.04 2.94
N PHE A 16 10.49 2.95 2.19
CA PHE A 16 11.52 1.95 2.38
C PHE A 16 12.28 1.79 1.06
N THR A 17 13.58 1.58 1.14
CA THR A 17 14.45 1.38 -0.01
C THR A 17 15.64 0.53 0.40
N ASN A 18 16.17 -0.25 -0.54
CA ASN A 18 17.43 -0.97 -0.38
C ASN A 18 18.63 -0.17 -0.90
N ASP A 19 18.39 1.01 -1.49
CA ASP A 19 19.43 1.93 -1.97
C ASP A 19 19.76 2.97 -0.89
N ASN A 20 20.97 2.86 -0.34
CA ASN A 20 21.48 3.77 0.68
C ASN A 20 21.58 5.23 0.19
N ALA A 21 21.94 5.46 -1.07
CA ALA A 21 22.02 6.81 -1.60
C ALA A 21 20.64 7.45 -1.72
N LEU A 22 19.62 6.66 -2.07
CA LEU A 22 18.23 7.13 -2.06
C LEU A 22 17.73 7.37 -0.63
N TYR A 23 18.05 6.48 0.31
CA TYR A 23 17.70 6.64 1.73
C TYR A 23 18.24 7.97 2.29
N GLU A 24 19.52 8.25 2.10
CA GLU A 24 20.13 9.50 2.57
C GLU A 24 19.47 10.74 1.98
N ARG A 25 19.17 10.70 0.67
CA ARG A 25 18.43 11.79 0.02
C ARG A 25 17.03 11.97 0.60
N CYS A 26 16.30 10.89 0.84
CA CYS A 26 14.95 10.93 1.40
C CYS A 26 14.93 11.45 2.84
N VAL A 27 15.87 11.03 3.68
CA VAL A 27 15.93 11.51 5.07
C VAL A 27 16.22 13.01 5.14
N ARG A 28 17.22 13.46 4.39
CA ARG A 28 17.51 14.90 4.29
C ARG A 28 16.33 15.66 3.70
N PHE A 29 15.72 15.15 2.63
CA PHE A 29 14.62 15.84 1.96
C PHE A 29 13.36 15.96 2.84
N HIS A 30 13.04 15.01 3.70
CA HIS A 30 11.88 15.13 4.60
C HIS A 30 12.13 16.05 5.80
N ASP A 31 13.39 16.44 6.05
CA ASP A 31 13.83 17.26 7.16
C ASP A 31 14.55 18.53 6.67
N GLN A 32 13.95 19.22 5.70
CA GLN A 32 14.42 20.53 5.21
C GLN A 32 15.87 20.57 4.67
N GLY A 33 16.42 19.42 4.28
CA GLY A 33 17.79 19.32 3.77
C GLY A 33 18.86 19.29 4.85
N ALA A 34 18.48 19.07 6.12
CA ALA A 34 19.40 19.06 7.26
C ALA A 34 20.51 18.01 7.10
N LEU A 35 21.74 18.40 7.39
CA LEU A 35 22.88 17.49 7.53
C LEU A 35 22.83 16.82 8.91
N ARG A 36 23.28 15.56 8.98
CA ARG A 36 23.37 14.85 10.26
C ARG A 36 24.67 15.21 10.99
N MET A 37 24.69 15.04 12.30
CA MET A 37 25.75 15.55 13.18
C MET A 37 27.14 14.95 12.89
N ASP A 38 27.19 13.70 12.45
CA ASP A 38 28.37 13.00 11.97
C ASP A 38 28.96 13.59 10.67
N GLU A 39 28.13 14.30 9.89
CA GLU A 39 28.52 14.98 8.64
C GLU A 39 28.96 16.42 8.85
N ILE A 40 28.81 16.95 10.07
CA ILE A 40 29.13 18.34 10.46
C ILE A 40 30.56 18.44 11.04
N ASP A 41 31.01 17.44 11.80
CA ASP A 41 32.35 17.43 12.45
C ASP A 41 33.49 17.06 11.49
N GLY A 42 33.20 16.27 10.45
CA GLY A 42 34.07 16.14 9.30
C GLY A 42 33.62 17.15 8.26
N MET A 43 34.55 17.88 7.66
CA MET A 43 34.33 18.76 6.49
C MET A 43 33.82 17.94 5.30
N SER A 44 32.60 17.41 5.40
CA SER A 44 32.09 16.36 4.55
C SER A 44 31.35 16.99 3.38
N SER A 45 31.75 16.54 2.21
CA SER A 45 31.29 16.90 0.88
C SER A 45 29.83 16.48 0.60
N GLY A 46 28.95 16.51 1.61
CA GLY A 46 27.52 16.25 1.44
C GLY A 46 26.92 17.33 0.55
N ARG A 47 26.49 16.97 -0.66
CA ARG A 47 25.74 17.90 -1.53
C ARG A 47 24.53 18.43 -0.76
N LEU A 48 24.50 19.74 -0.55
CA LEU A 48 23.33 20.42 -0.02
C LEU A 48 22.15 20.19 -0.96
N ILE A 49 21.01 19.84 -0.39
CA ILE A 49 19.76 19.68 -1.12
C ILE A 49 18.70 20.55 -0.46
N ILE A 50 17.80 21.10 -1.27
CA ILE A 50 16.59 21.74 -0.77
C ILE A 50 15.64 20.63 -0.35
N GLY A 51 15.27 20.60 0.92
CA GLY A 51 14.26 19.69 1.47
C GLY A 51 12.98 20.41 1.88
N GLN A 52 11.98 19.62 2.23
CA GLN A 52 10.68 20.04 2.76
C GLN A 52 10.49 19.45 4.16
N ASN A 53 9.44 19.87 4.86
CA ASN A 53 9.08 19.25 6.14
C ASN A 53 7.96 18.22 5.92
N TYR A 54 8.36 16.95 5.88
CA TYR A 54 7.46 15.79 5.84
C TYR A 54 7.63 14.89 7.07
N ARG A 55 8.17 15.44 8.17
CA ARG A 55 8.40 14.68 9.41
C ARG A 55 7.08 14.16 9.97
N MET A 56 7.05 12.86 10.27
CA MET A 56 5.96 12.23 10.99
C MET A 56 6.05 12.59 12.48
N THR A 57 4.91 12.81 13.13
CA THR A 57 4.90 13.04 14.59
C THR A 57 5.07 11.72 15.35
N GLU A 58 5.62 11.77 16.56
CA GLU A 58 5.76 10.61 17.45
C GLU A 58 4.41 9.92 17.72
N LEU A 59 3.33 10.69 17.85
CA LEU A 59 1.98 10.13 18.06
C LEU A 59 1.51 9.34 16.83
N THR A 60 1.68 9.89 15.63
CA THR A 60 1.38 9.22 14.36
C THR A 60 2.20 7.93 14.22
N ALA A 61 3.49 7.98 14.57
CA ALA A 61 4.39 6.83 14.52
C ALA A 61 3.97 5.74 15.52
N ALA A 62 3.60 6.10 16.74
CA ALA A 62 3.13 5.17 17.76
C ALA A 62 1.87 4.40 17.31
N VAL A 63 0.91 5.10 16.68
CA VAL A 63 -0.26 4.46 16.06
C VAL A 63 0.18 3.50 14.96
N GLY A 64 1.11 3.90 14.10
CA GLY A 64 1.67 3.04 13.05
C GLY A 64 2.30 1.76 13.57
N ILE A 65 3.13 1.84 14.61
CA ILE A 65 3.75 0.67 15.25
C ILE A 65 2.67 -0.27 15.80
N ALA A 66 1.64 0.27 16.46
CA ALA A 66 0.54 -0.53 16.99
C ALA A 66 -0.28 -1.23 15.87
N GLN A 67 -0.41 -0.60 14.70
CA GLN A 67 -1.08 -1.19 13.53
C GLN A 67 -0.20 -2.24 12.84
N LEU A 68 1.10 -2.00 12.69
CA LEU A 68 2.04 -2.97 12.11
C LEU A 68 2.06 -4.28 12.89
N ARG A 69 1.98 -4.23 14.22
CA ARG A 69 1.86 -5.43 15.08
C ARG A 69 0.58 -6.25 14.82
N LYS A 70 -0.41 -5.68 14.14
CA LYS A 70 -1.71 -6.32 13.84
C LYS A 70 -1.85 -6.70 12.37
N ILE A 71 -0.86 -6.40 11.52
CA ILE A 71 -1.00 -6.45 10.06
C ILE A 71 -1.39 -7.85 9.57
N ASP A 72 -0.76 -8.90 10.10
CA ASP A 72 -1.04 -10.28 9.70
C ASP A 72 -2.48 -10.68 10.03
N LYS A 73 -2.97 -10.28 11.22
CA LYS A 73 -4.36 -10.51 11.64
C LYS A 73 -5.35 -9.75 10.77
N ILE A 74 -5.02 -8.52 10.38
CA ILE A 74 -5.86 -7.70 9.51
C ILE A 74 -5.94 -8.35 8.12
N ILE A 75 -4.80 -8.70 7.53
CA ILE A 75 -4.73 -9.36 6.22
C ILE A 75 -5.51 -10.67 6.23
N GLU A 76 -5.34 -11.50 7.25
CA GLU A 76 -6.06 -12.77 7.36
C GLU A 76 -7.57 -12.56 7.45
N ALA A 77 -8.05 -11.60 8.25
CA ALA A 77 -9.47 -11.28 8.33
C ALA A 77 -10.04 -10.78 6.99
N MET A 78 -9.26 -10.02 6.23
CA MET A 78 -9.63 -9.54 4.89
C MET A 78 -9.69 -10.69 3.89
N LYS A 79 -8.68 -11.59 3.88
CA LYS A 79 -8.65 -12.81 3.06
C LYS A 79 -9.85 -13.71 3.34
N GLN A 80 -10.18 -13.92 4.61
CA GLN A 80 -11.36 -14.70 5.01
C GLN A 80 -12.67 -14.09 4.52
N SER A 81 -12.81 -12.76 4.65
CA SER A 81 -14.01 -12.05 4.18
C SER A 81 -14.15 -12.14 2.67
N LYS A 82 -13.04 -11.93 1.93
CA LYS A 82 -12.99 -12.08 0.48
C LYS A 82 -13.36 -13.50 0.04
N ARG A 83 -12.85 -14.53 0.73
CA ARG A 83 -13.17 -15.94 0.44
C ARG A 83 -14.65 -16.23 0.61
N LYS A 84 -15.25 -15.82 1.73
CA LYS A 84 -16.70 -16.00 1.98
C LYS A 84 -17.56 -15.34 0.90
N ILE A 85 -17.21 -14.11 0.51
CA ILE A 85 -17.91 -13.40 -0.56
C ILE A 85 -17.75 -14.14 -1.89
N LYS A 86 -16.52 -14.57 -2.23
CA LYS A 86 -16.23 -15.30 -3.47
C LYS A 86 -17.02 -16.59 -3.56
N GLU A 87 -17.07 -17.37 -2.48
CA GLU A 87 -17.83 -18.62 -2.39
C GLU A 87 -19.33 -18.37 -2.57
N ALA A 88 -19.90 -17.38 -1.87
CA ALA A 88 -21.34 -17.09 -1.86
C ALA A 88 -21.90 -16.55 -3.19
N ILE A 89 -21.06 -16.10 -4.11
CA ILE A 89 -21.48 -15.55 -5.41
C ILE A 89 -20.90 -16.31 -6.60
N SER A 90 -20.17 -17.41 -6.34
CA SER A 90 -19.48 -18.18 -7.37
C SER A 90 -20.41 -18.93 -8.31
N ASP A 91 -21.63 -19.20 -7.88
CA ASP A 91 -22.70 -19.90 -8.58
C ASP A 91 -23.64 -18.97 -9.36
N ILE A 92 -23.50 -17.64 -9.20
CA ILE A 92 -24.34 -16.66 -9.88
C ILE A 92 -23.91 -16.54 -11.35
N GLU A 93 -24.82 -16.88 -12.25
CA GLU A 93 -24.61 -16.74 -13.69
C GLU A 93 -24.26 -15.28 -14.06
N GLY A 94 -23.23 -15.12 -14.89
CA GLY A 94 -22.79 -13.81 -15.37
C GLY A 94 -21.84 -13.06 -14.43
N ILE A 95 -21.44 -13.64 -13.29
CA ILE A 95 -20.39 -13.10 -12.42
C ILE A 95 -19.05 -13.78 -12.75
N THR A 96 -18.00 -12.97 -12.92
CA THR A 96 -16.63 -13.47 -13.06
C THR A 96 -15.70 -12.70 -12.12
N PHE A 97 -14.70 -13.41 -11.61
CA PHE A 97 -13.68 -12.82 -10.74
C PHE A 97 -12.49 -12.33 -11.57
N ARG A 98 -11.95 -11.17 -11.19
CA ARG A 98 -10.69 -10.68 -11.76
C ARG A 98 -9.56 -11.67 -11.50
N ARG A 99 -8.71 -11.89 -12.52
CA ARG A 99 -7.42 -12.57 -12.37
C ARG A 99 -6.50 -11.80 -11.41
N ILE A 100 -5.97 -12.50 -10.42
CA ILE A 100 -4.98 -11.96 -9.48
C ILE A 100 -3.60 -12.41 -10.01
N PRO A 101 -2.69 -11.48 -10.34
CA PRO A 101 -1.36 -11.84 -10.85
C PRO A 101 -0.50 -12.62 -9.84
N ASP A 102 -0.64 -12.29 -8.55
CA ASP A 102 0.04 -12.93 -7.43
C ASP A 102 -0.98 -13.23 -6.34
N GLU A 103 -1.42 -14.49 -6.24
CA GLU A 103 -2.41 -14.91 -5.25
C GLU A 103 -1.83 -14.99 -3.83
N GLU A 104 -0.53 -15.27 -3.69
CA GLU A 104 0.12 -15.38 -2.39
C GLU A 104 0.27 -13.99 -1.75
N GLY A 105 0.65 -12.99 -2.56
CA GLY A 105 0.81 -11.59 -2.18
C GLY A 105 -0.49 -10.79 -2.08
N ASP A 106 -1.65 -11.35 -2.47
CA ASP A 106 -2.94 -10.67 -2.32
C ASP A 106 -3.27 -10.42 -0.84
N THR A 107 -3.80 -9.24 -0.52
CA THR A 107 -4.10 -8.84 0.86
C THR A 107 -5.59 -8.96 1.20
N GLY A 108 -6.43 -9.43 0.27
CA GLY A 108 -7.88 -9.48 0.45
C GLY A 108 -8.60 -8.14 0.32
N GLY A 109 -7.88 -7.06 -0.02
CA GLY A 109 -8.37 -5.67 -0.01
C GLY A 109 -9.57 -5.36 -0.90
N ASN A 110 -9.67 -6.00 -2.07
CA ASN A 110 -10.70 -5.68 -3.05
C ASN A 110 -11.16 -6.94 -3.83
N PRO A 111 -12.38 -7.45 -3.60
CA PRO A 111 -13.03 -8.35 -4.54
C PRO A 111 -13.63 -7.53 -5.68
N TYR A 112 -12.83 -7.15 -6.69
CA TYR A 112 -13.39 -6.54 -7.89
C TYR A 112 -14.20 -7.58 -8.67
N LEU A 113 -15.53 -7.45 -8.63
CA LEU A 113 -16.42 -8.11 -9.57
C LEU A 113 -16.32 -7.43 -10.92
N LEU A 114 -16.11 -8.22 -11.96
CA LEU A 114 -16.32 -7.75 -13.33
C LEU A 114 -17.71 -8.21 -13.76
N PRO A 115 -18.69 -7.30 -13.98
CA PRO A 115 -19.90 -7.70 -14.67
C PRO A 115 -19.50 -8.21 -16.05
N THR A 116 -20.11 -9.30 -16.51
CA THR A 116 -19.89 -9.84 -17.87
C THR A 116 -20.45 -8.93 -18.99
N TYR A 117 -20.73 -7.66 -18.70
CA TYR A 117 -21.47 -6.77 -19.57
C TYR A 117 -20.60 -6.11 -20.66
N SER A 118 -20.66 -6.65 -21.88
CA SER A 118 -20.28 -5.91 -23.10
C SER A 118 -21.42 -4.96 -23.48
N ARG A 119 -21.14 -3.65 -23.40
CA ARG A 119 -22.13 -2.55 -23.55
C ARG A 119 -22.88 -2.48 -24.88
N ASN A 120 -22.54 -3.29 -25.89
CA ASN A 120 -23.01 -3.09 -27.28
C ASN A 120 -23.65 -4.30 -27.99
N SER A 121 -23.88 -5.47 -27.35
CA SER A 121 -24.35 -6.65 -28.14
C SER A 121 -25.32 -7.62 -27.48
N GLY A 122 -25.72 -7.43 -26.22
CA GLY A 122 -26.67 -8.34 -25.56
C GLY A 122 -26.19 -9.79 -25.42
N LYS A 123 -24.89 -10.05 -25.66
CA LYS A 123 -24.26 -11.36 -25.59
C LYS A 123 -23.35 -11.46 -24.36
N ILE A 124 -23.46 -12.57 -23.64
CA ILE A 124 -22.56 -12.97 -22.58
C ILE A 124 -21.27 -13.47 -23.25
N TYR A 125 -20.14 -12.81 -22.98
CA TYR A 125 -18.83 -13.32 -23.40
C TYR A 125 -18.10 -13.88 -22.17
N PRO A 126 -17.48 -15.07 -22.26
CA PRO A 126 -16.53 -15.48 -21.25
C PRO A 126 -15.43 -14.41 -21.17
N GLY A 127 -15.10 -13.98 -19.95
CA GLY A 127 -14.03 -13.00 -19.73
C GLY A 127 -12.73 -13.43 -20.43
N PRO A 128 -11.83 -12.49 -20.76
CA PRO A 128 -10.65 -12.76 -21.57
C PRO A 128 -9.85 -13.93 -20.98
N GLN A 129 -9.76 -15.03 -21.76
CA GLN A 129 -8.86 -16.15 -21.50
C GLN A 129 -7.47 -15.74 -21.98
N CYS A 130 -6.68 -15.12 -21.11
CA CYS A 130 -5.27 -14.83 -21.35
C CYS A 130 -4.44 -15.19 -20.11
#